data_AF-A0A8X6RIU4-F1
#
_entry.id   AF-A0A8X6RIU4-F1
#
_cell.length_a   1.000
_cell.length_b   1.000
_cell.length_c   1.000
_cell.angle_alpha   90.00
_cell.angle_beta   90.00
_cell.angle_gamma   90.00
#
_symmetry.space_group_name_H-M   'P 1'
#
loop_
_entity.id
_entity.type
_entity.pdbx_description
1 polymer ?
#
loop_
_entity_poly.entity_id
_entity_poly.type
_entity_poly.pdbx_seq_one_letter_code
_entity_poly.pdbx_strand_id
1 'polypeptide(L)'
;MSERSRFPDSLRWRVLGWMELGLSQADAARRHNVSRSVVHRLWNQYQTETSVSRRHVPSRPRAATPTRDCFISLSARKRRRISVPQLVADHSVASGRRISTNESRITLESDSERLIFWRERSTRYHQSNTVERHSYRGGGIMVWAGISLSGHTDLHVFQGGTLTGVKYQDDILDP
;
A
#
# COMPACT_ATOMS: atom_id res chain seq x y z
N MET A 1 -1.24 -29.58 26.91
CA MET A 1 -0.94 -28.25 26.33
C MET A 1 -1.20 -27.22 27.42
N SER A 2 -0.19 -26.46 27.85
CA SER A 2 -0.35 -25.52 28.97
C SER A 2 -0.94 -24.22 28.45
N GLU A 3 -2.23 -23.97 28.73
CA GLU A 3 -2.87 -22.68 28.47
C GLU A 3 -2.19 -21.61 29.33
N ARG A 4 -1.30 -20.84 28.71
CA ARG A 4 -0.76 -19.62 29.33
C ARG A 4 -1.83 -18.54 29.23
N SER A 5 -2.70 -18.46 30.24
CA SER A 5 -3.70 -17.39 30.33
C SER A 5 -3.00 -16.02 30.29
N ARG A 6 -3.45 -15.14 29.39
CA ARG A 6 -2.86 -13.81 29.17
C ARG A 6 -3.16 -12.89 30.34
N PHE A 7 -2.13 -12.23 30.90
CA PHE A 7 -2.33 -11.16 31.90
C PHE A 7 -2.86 -9.88 31.22
N PRO A 8 -4.07 -9.41 31.57
CA PRO A 8 -4.75 -8.31 30.88
C PRO A 8 -4.10 -6.95 31.20
N ASP A 9 -4.15 -6.04 30.22
CA ASP A 9 -3.45 -4.75 30.30
C ASP A 9 -4.02 -3.83 31.40
N SER A 10 -5.31 -3.98 31.74
CA SER A 10 -5.96 -3.28 32.86
C SER A 10 -5.37 -3.63 34.23
N LEU A 11 -4.91 -4.88 34.42
CA LEU A 11 -4.30 -5.32 35.67
C LEU A 11 -2.82 -4.94 35.75
N ARG A 12 -2.17 -4.71 34.61
CA ARG A 12 -0.75 -4.31 34.56
C ARG A 12 -0.51 -2.94 35.20
N TRP A 13 -1.36 -1.96 34.87
CA TRP A 13 -1.28 -0.62 35.48
C TRP A 13 -1.50 -0.65 36.98
N ARG A 14 -2.41 -1.50 37.48
CA ARG A 14 -2.62 -1.65 38.93
C ARG A 14 -1.38 -2.21 39.62
N VAL A 15 -0.76 -3.25 39.06
CA VAL A 15 0.49 -3.83 39.60
C VAL A 15 1.61 -2.80 39.66
N LEU A 16 1.79 -2.02 38.58
CA LEU A 16 2.82 -0.99 38.54
C LEU A 16 2.55 0.15 39.53
N GLY A 17 1.31 0.61 39.65
CA GLY A 17 0.94 1.64 40.63
C GLY A 17 1.22 1.21 42.07
N TRP A 18 0.98 -0.05 42.43
CA TRP A 18 1.37 -0.57 43.74
C TRP A 18 2.89 -0.57 43.94
N MET A 19 3.65 -0.95 42.90
CA MET A 19 5.11 -0.97 42.98
C MET A 19 5.73 0.44 43.07
N GLU A 20 5.14 1.44 42.42
CA GLU A 20 5.54 2.84 42.57
C GLU A 20 5.24 3.38 43.98
N LEU A 21 4.20 2.88 44.63
CA LEU A 21 3.87 3.16 46.04
C LEU A 21 4.75 2.35 47.04
N GLY A 22 5.79 1.66 46.56
CA GLY A 22 6.76 0.94 47.40
C GLY A 22 6.36 -0.50 47.78
N LEU A 23 5.30 -1.06 47.19
CA LEU A 23 4.90 -2.44 47.46
C LEU A 23 5.88 -3.43 46.82
N SER A 24 6.20 -4.52 47.52
CA SER A 24 7.12 -5.53 46.98
C SER A 24 6.53 -6.28 45.78
N GLN A 25 7.40 -6.74 44.86
CA GLN A 25 6.98 -7.57 43.72
C GLN A 25 6.22 -8.83 44.14
N ALA A 26 6.57 -9.41 45.30
CA ALA A 26 5.94 -10.62 45.81
C ALA A 26 4.53 -10.37 46.38
N ASP A 27 4.31 -9.20 46.98
CA ASP A 27 2.99 -8.78 47.48
C ASP A 27 2.07 -8.44 46.31
N ALA A 28 2.56 -7.70 45.30
CA ALA A 28 1.80 -7.39 44.10
C ALA A 28 1.41 -8.65 43.31
N ALA A 29 2.31 -9.64 43.26
CA ALA A 29 2.05 -10.95 42.65
C ALA A 29 0.94 -11.73 43.36
N ARG A 30 1.00 -11.80 44.71
CA ARG A 30 -0.03 -12.44 45.55
C ARG A 30 -1.39 -11.76 45.39
N ARG A 31 -1.43 -10.43 45.35
CA ARG A 31 -2.67 -9.64 45.28
C ARG A 31 -3.45 -9.82 43.96
N HIS A 32 -2.75 -10.19 42.89
CA HIS A 32 -3.34 -10.41 41.57
C HIS A 32 -3.32 -11.88 41.13
N ASN A 33 -2.98 -12.81 42.03
CA ASN A 33 -2.87 -14.25 41.77
C ASN A 33 -2.01 -14.56 40.52
N VAL A 34 -0.88 -13.86 40.37
CA VAL A 34 0.08 -14.07 39.28
C VAL A 34 1.43 -14.48 39.84
N SER A 35 2.25 -15.14 39.02
CA SER A 35 3.60 -15.50 39.45
C SER A 35 4.49 -14.26 39.57
N ARG A 36 5.44 -14.28 40.52
CA ARG A 36 6.44 -13.22 40.72
C ARG A 36 7.19 -12.89 39.43
N SER A 37 7.45 -13.89 38.57
CA SER A 37 8.11 -13.68 37.28
C SER A 37 7.32 -12.80 36.31
N VAL A 38 5.99 -12.80 36.37
CA VAL A 38 5.16 -11.91 35.53
C VAL A 38 5.31 -10.47 35.99
N VAL A 39 5.25 -10.22 37.29
CA VAL A 39 5.43 -8.89 37.90
C VAL A 39 6.84 -8.36 37.66
N HIS A 40 7.87 -9.20 37.84
CA HIS A 40 9.26 -8.83 37.58
C HIS A 40 9.49 -8.44 36.10
N ARG A 41 8.98 -9.22 35.15
CA ARG A 41 9.09 -8.89 33.71
C ARG A 41 8.36 -7.59 33.37
N LEU A 42 7.19 -7.39 33.96
CA LEU A 42 6.40 -6.16 33.76
C LEU A 42 7.13 -4.93 34.29
N TRP A 43 7.72 -5.04 35.49
CA TRP A 43 8.52 -3.96 36.09
C TRP A 43 9.75 -3.64 35.25
N ASN A 44 10.50 -4.64 34.81
CA ASN A 44 11.66 -4.43 33.95
C ASN A 44 11.27 -3.79 32.62
N GLN A 45 10.15 -4.23 32.01
CA GLN A 45 9.63 -3.60 30.80
C GLN A 45 9.33 -2.12 31.03
N TYR A 46 8.64 -1.78 32.12
CA TYR A 46 8.28 -0.41 32.47
C TYR A 46 9.52 0.48 32.67
N GLN A 47 10.54 -0.01 33.38
CA GLN A 47 11.81 0.70 33.58
C GLN A 47 12.57 0.96 32.28
N THR A 48 12.44 0.06 31.29
CA THR A 48 13.19 0.16 30.03
C THR A 48 12.48 0.99 28.96
N GLU A 49 11.16 0.88 28.86
CA GLU A 49 10.37 1.41 27.73
C GLU A 49 9.31 2.43 28.13
N THR A 50 9.14 2.70 29.44
CA THR A 50 8.07 3.53 30.02
C THR A 50 6.65 3.17 29.55
N SER A 51 6.50 1.96 28.99
CA SER A 51 5.27 1.45 28.39
C SER A 51 4.86 0.14 29.04
N VAL A 52 3.57 0.06 29.33
CA VAL A 52 2.92 -1.06 30.05
C VAL A 52 2.19 -1.99 29.08
N SER A 53 1.90 -1.44 27.90
CA SER A 53 1.24 -2.14 26.80
C SER A 53 2.12 -3.28 26.29
N ARG A 54 1.46 -4.29 25.73
CA ARG A 54 2.18 -5.39 25.10
C ARG A 54 2.98 -4.88 23.91
N ARG A 55 4.23 -5.34 23.82
CA ARG A 55 5.03 -5.18 22.61
C ARG A 55 4.34 -5.85 21.45
N HIS A 56 4.36 -5.19 20.29
CA HIS A 56 4.03 -5.85 19.05
C HIS A 56 5.06 -6.98 18.84
N VAL A 57 4.56 -8.22 18.76
CA VAL A 57 5.41 -9.36 18.42
C VAL A 57 5.53 -9.38 16.90
N PRO A 58 6.75 -9.32 16.34
CA PRO A 58 6.95 -9.43 14.91
C PRO A 58 6.26 -10.69 14.40
N SER A 59 5.40 -10.51 13.41
CA SER A 59 4.77 -11.65 12.74
C SER A 59 5.79 -12.41 11.92
N ARG A 60 5.44 -13.64 11.51
CA ARG A 60 6.24 -14.43 10.58
C ARG A 60 6.69 -13.55 9.39
N PRO A 61 7.97 -13.61 8.99
CA PRO A 61 8.45 -12.88 7.82
C PRO A 61 7.55 -13.13 6.62
N ARG A 62 7.21 -12.05 5.90
CA ARG A 62 6.38 -12.17 4.71
C ARG A 62 7.13 -12.98 3.65
N ALA A 63 6.48 -14.02 3.13
CA ALA A 63 7.00 -14.81 2.02
C ALA A 63 6.93 -14.07 0.68
N ALA A 64 6.10 -13.02 0.59
CA ALA A 64 5.92 -12.20 -0.60
C ALA A 64 6.66 -10.87 -0.45
N THR A 65 7.41 -10.51 -1.49
CA THR A 65 8.06 -9.20 -1.63
C THR A 65 7.09 -8.20 -2.24
N PRO A 66 7.25 -6.88 -2.00
CA PRO A 66 6.37 -5.85 -2.57
C PRO A 66 6.23 -5.94 -4.11
N THR A 67 7.31 -6.32 -4.80
CA THR A 67 7.32 -6.53 -6.26
C THR A 67 6.43 -7.70 -6.68
N ARG A 68 6.48 -8.81 -5.94
CA ARG A 68 5.65 -9.99 -6.18
C ARG A 68 4.17 -9.68 -5.99
N ASP A 69 3.84 -8.92 -4.95
CA ASP A 69 2.46 -8.48 -4.65
C ASP A 69 1.91 -7.56 -5.75
N CYS A 70 2.75 -6.66 -6.27
CA CYS A 70 2.40 -5.77 -7.38
C CYS A 70 2.10 -6.59 -8.65
N PHE A 71 2.97 -7.55 -9.00
CA PHE A 71 2.78 -8.41 -10.16
C PHE A 71 1.48 -9.22 -10.08
N ILE A 72 1.22 -9.85 -8.92
CA ILE A 72 -0.01 -10.62 -8.67
C ILE A 72 -1.24 -9.72 -8.83
N SER A 73 -1.19 -8.52 -8.26
CA SER A 73 -2.30 -7.55 -8.31
C SER A 73 -2.60 -7.08 -9.74
N LEU A 74 -1.58 -6.73 -10.51
CA LEU A 74 -1.74 -6.28 -11.90
C LEU A 74 -2.21 -7.42 -12.81
N SER A 75 -1.65 -8.61 -12.64
CA SER A 75 -2.01 -9.79 -13.43
C SER A 75 -3.45 -10.23 -13.17
N ALA A 76 -3.90 -10.21 -11.91
CA ALA A 76 -5.29 -10.49 -11.56
C ALA A 76 -6.27 -9.45 -12.11
N ARG A 77 -5.88 -8.16 -12.12
CA ARG A 77 -6.69 -7.08 -12.72
C ARG A 77 -6.81 -7.22 -14.23
N LYS A 78 -5.71 -7.53 -14.92
CA LYS A 78 -5.66 -7.67 -16.39
C LYS A 78 -6.34 -8.95 -16.87
N ARG A 79 -6.22 -10.05 -16.11
CA ARG A 79 -6.73 -11.38 -16.48
C ARG A 79 -7.53 -11.97 -15.33
N ARG A 80 -8.78 -11.53 -15.19
CA ARG A 80 -9.68 -11.89 -14.06
C ARG A 80 -9.93 -13.39 -13.86
N ARG A 81 -9.72 -14.22 -14.88
CA ARG A 81 -9.95 -15.68 -14.84
C ARG A 81 -8.65 -16.50 -14.83
N ILE A 82 -7.50 -15.88 -14.59
CA ILE A 82 -6.21 -16.59 -14.56
C ILE A 82 -6.15 -17.56 -13.37
N SER A 83 -5.61 -18.76 -13.60
CA SER A 83 -5.41 -19.74 -12.53
C SER A 83 -4.16 -19.41 -11.71
N VAL A 84 -4.17 -19.75 -10.43
CA VAL A 84 -3.04 -19.49 -9.51
C VAL A 84 -1.73 -20.15 -9.98
N PRO A 85 -1.71 -21.40 -10.50
CA PRO A 85 -0.47 -22.00 -11.02
C PRO A 85 0.10 -21.23 -12.22
N GLN A 86 -0.77 -20.80 -13.14
CA GLN A 86 -0.37 -20.00 -14.30
C GLN A 86 0.20 -18.64 -13.87
N LEU A 87 -0.40 -18.02 -12.85
CA LEU A 87 0.08 -16.76 -12.28
C LEU A 87 1.49 -16.89 -11.68
N VAL A 88 1.76 -18.00 -11.00
CA VAL A 88 3.09 -18.29 -10.42
C VAL A 88 4.13 -18.55 -11.51
N ALA A 89 3.76 -19.30 -12.55
CA ALA A 89 4.61 -19.53 -13.72
C ALA A 89 4.94 -18.21 -14.44
N ASP A 90 3.92 -17.39 -14.72
CA ASP A 90 4.09 -16.07 -15.33
C ASP A 90 5.01 -15.16 -14.49
N HIS A 91 4.87 -15.17 -13.15
CA HIS A 91 5.76 -14.42 -12.26
C HIS A 91 7.22 -14.90 -12.34
N SER A 92 7.43 -16.22 -12.39
CA SER A 92 8.77 -16.80 -12.49
C SER A 92 9.45 -16.46 -13.82
N VAL A 93 8.69 -16.39 -14.92
CA VAL A 93 9.18 -15.96 -16.24
C VAL A 93 9.39 -14.44 -16.30
N ALA A 94 8.56 -13.66 -15.61
CA ALA A 94 8.60 -12.20 -15.57
C ALA A 94 9.74 -11.64 -14.71
N SER A 95 10.22 -12.41 -13.73
CA SER A 95 11.34 -12.05 -12.83
C SER A 95 12.67 -12.12 -13.59
N GLY A 96 12.86 -11.20 -14.55
CA GLY A 96 14.08 -11.11 -15.37
C GLY A 96 13.91 -10.51 -16.77
N ARG A 97 12.70 -10.10 -17.20
CA ARG A 97 12.46 -9.58 -18.57
C ARG A 97 11.60 -8.33 -18.57
N ARG A 98 11.94 -7.34 -19.41
CA ARG A 98 11.20 -6.07 -19.61
C ARG A 98 9.78 -6.38 -20.12
N ILE A 99 8.75 -5.94 -19.39
CA ILE A 99 7.37 -6.44 -19.56
C ILE A 99 6.50 -5.50 -20.41
N SER A 100 6.76 -4.20 -20.45
CA SER A 100 5.94 -3.27 -21.24
C SER A 100 6.67 -2.00 -21.65
N THR A 101 6.45 -1.60 -22.90
CA THR A 101 6.70 -0.25 -23.42
C THR A 101 5.33 0.38 -23.67
N ASN A 102 5.02 1.51 -23.05
CA ASN A 102 3.72 2.16 -23.24
C ASN A 102 3.89 3.64 -23.59
N GLU A 103 3.17 4.09 -24.59
CA GLU A 103 3.07 5.48 -25.00
C GLU A 103 1.80 6.07 -24.39
N SER A 104 1.95 7.19 -23.68
CA SER A 104 0.82 7.87 -23.04
C SER A 104 0.82 9.34 -23.47
N ARG A 105 -0.33 9.83 -23.94
CA ARG A 105 -0.56 11.26 -24.13
C ARG A 105 -1.22 11.83 -22.88
N ILE A 106 -0.56 12.82 -22.27
CA ILE A 106 -1.09 13.61 -21.16
C ILE A 106 -1.62 14.91 -21.75
N THR A 107 -2.94 15.10 -21.75
CA THR A 107 -3.57 16.34 -22.20
C THR A 107 -3.44 17.42 -21.12
N LEU A 108 -3.20 18.67 -21.53
CA LEU A 108 -3.09 19.81 -20.60
C LEU A 108 -4.43 20.12 -19.90
N GLU A 109 -5.55 19.80 -20.55
CA GLU A 109 -6.88 19.76 -19.95
C GLU A 109 -7.28 18.30 -19.75
N SER A 110 -7.76 17.96 -18.54
CA SER A 110 -8.27 16.61 -18.26
C SER A 110 -9.58 16.39 -19.01
N ASP A 111 -9.69 15.32 -19.79
CA ASP A 111 -10.94 14.94 -20.46
C ASP A 111 -12.06 14.60 -19.43
N SER A 112 -11.67 14.38 -18.17
CA SER A 112 -12.60 14.10 -17.08
C SER A 112 -12.97 15.35 -16.28
N GLU A 113 -13.55 16.35 -16.93
CA GLU A 113 -14.30 17.42 -16.23
C GLU A 113 -15.67 16.92 -15.75
N ARG A 114 -15.77 15.72 -15.18
CA ARG A 114 -17.03 15.27 -14.55
C ARG A 114 -17.21 16.04 -13.24
N LEU A 115 -17.99 17.12 -13.29
CA LEU A 115 -18.47 17.78 -12.08
C LEU A 115 -19.41 16.82 -11.34
N ILE A 116 -19.01 16.39 -10.15
CA ILE A 116 -19.86 15.61 -9.25
C ILE A 116 -20.72 16.60 -8.48
N PHE A 117 -22.03 16.63 -8.76
CA PHE A 117 -23.00 17.41 -8.01
C PHE A 117 -24.18 16.53 -7.59
N TRP A 118 -24.78 16.84 -6.45
CA TRP A 118 -25.96 16.15 -5.95
C TRP A 118 -27.19 16.60 -6.73
N ARG A 119 -28.02 15.64 -7.17
CA ARG A 119 -29.28 15.91 -7.86
C ARG A 119 -30.37 14.94 -7.45
N GLU A 120 -31.60 15.38 -7.59
CA GLU A 120 -32.80 14.58 -7.40
C GLU A 120 -32.90 13.43 -8.43
N ARG A 121 -33.51 12.32 -8.05
CA ARG A 121 -33.63 11.12 -8.90
C ARG A 121 -34.46 11.48 -10.15
N SER A 122 -34.01 11.04 -11.33
CA SER A 122 -34.62 11.26 -12.67
C SER A 122 -34.36 12.61 -13.38
N THR A 123 -33.73 13.61 -12.77
CA THR A 123 -33.47 14.92 -13.43
C THR A 123 -32.21 14.95 -14.32
N ARG A 124 -31.76 13.79 -14.80
CA ARG A 124 -30.44 13.62 -15.47
C ARG A 124 -30.29 14.48 -16.73
N TYR A 125 -31.36 14.62 -17.52
CA TYR A 125 -31.32 15.28 -18.82
C TYR A 125 -31.93 16.69 -18.80
N HIS A 126 -32.13 17.27 -17.62
CA HIS A 126 -32.63 18.63 -17.52
C HIS A 126 -31.59 19.62 -18.08
N GLN A 127 -32.03 20.66 -18.78
CA GLN A 127 -31.15 21.60 -19.47
C GLN A 127 -30.23 22.35 -18.50
N SER A 128 -30.70 22.66 -17.28
CA SER A 128 -29.88 23.24 -16.21
C SER A 128 -28.77 22.31 -15.70
N ASN A 129 -28.83 21.02 -16.03
CA ASN A 129 -27.92 19.96 -15.58
C ASN A 129 -26.99 19.47 -16.71
N THR A 130 -27.05 20.10 -17.89
CA THR A 130 -26.30 19.70 -19.10
C THR A 130 -25.51 20.90 -19.60
N VAL A 131 -24.20 20.73 -19.80
CA VAL A 131 -23.29 21.76 -20.31
C VAL A 131 -22.78 21.32 -21.68
N GLU A 132 -22.87 22.21 -22.68
CA GLU A 132 -22.37 21.97 -24.04
C GLU A 132 -20.84 21.88 -24.06
N ARG A 133 -20.28 20.97 -24.88
CA ARG A 133 -18.82 20.72 -24.94
C ARG A 133 -18.31 20.61 -26.36
N HIS A 134 -17.14 21.20 -26.62
CA HIS A 134 -16.38 21.01 -27.84
C HIS A 134 -15.25 20.02 -27.61
N SER A 135 -15.14 19.01 -28.47
CA SER A 135 -14.02 18.07 -28.49
C SER A 135 -12.76 18.76 -29.03
N TYR A 136 -11.61 18.58 -28.37
CA TYR A 136 -10.25 18.93 -28.84
C TYR A 136 -9.71 20.35 -28.60
N ARG A 137 -9.93 20.96 -27.43
CA ARG A 137 -9.39 22.30 -27.13
C ARG A 137 -7.98 22.34 -26.52
N GLY A 138 -7.53 21.27 -25.88
CA GLY A 138 -6.24 21.23 -25.18
C GLY A 138 -5.16 20.47 -25.94
N GLY A 139 -4.03 21.13 -26.23
CA GLY A 139 -2.80 20.45 -26.62
C GLY A 139 -2.38 19.40 -25.57
N GLY A 140 -1.79 18.30 -26.01
CA GLY A 140 -1.32 17.24 -25.12
C GLY A 140 0.16 16.98 -25.32
N ILE A 141 0.85 16.74 -24.21
CA ILE A 141 2.25 16.34 -24.16
C ILE A 141 2.30 14.82 -24.33
N MET A 142 3.14 14.35 -25.23
CA MET A 142 3.36 12.92 -25.40
C MET A 142 4.53 12.48 -24.55
N VAL A 143 4.35 11.39 -23.83
CA VAL A 143 5.35 10.89 -22.88
C VAL A 143 5.59 9.41 -23.14
N TRP A 144 6.86 9.03 -23.11
CA TRP A 144 7.30 7.65 -23.23
C TRP A 144 8.10 7.23 -22.01
N ALA A 145 7.81 6.02 -21.51
CA ALA A 145 8.65 5.33 -20.56
C ALA A 145 8.51 3.81 -20.72
N GLY A 146 9.63 3.11 -20.63
CA GLY A 146 9.67 1.67 -20.45
C GLY A 146 9.49 1.31 -18.98
N ILE A 147 8.53 0.44 -18.66
CA ILE A 147 8.30 -0.04 -17.30
C ILE A 147 8.63 -1.54 -17.26
N SER A 148 9.48 -1.91 -16.31
CA SER A 148 9.85 -3.30 -16.03
C SER A 148 9.48 -3.67 -14.59
N LEU A 149 9.53 -4.96 -14.27
CA LEU A 149 9.23 -5.44 -12.91
C LEU A 149 10.26 -4.96 -11.87
N SER A 150 11.47 -4.63 -12.31
CA SER A 150 12.61 -4.25 -11.47
C SER A 150 12.93 -2.75 -11.49
N GLY A 151 12.17 -1.94 -12.24
CA GLY A 151 12.42 -0.52 -12.38
C GLY A 151 11.75 0.09 -13.62
N HIS A 152 11.83 1.40 -13.74
CA HIS A 152 11.41 2.14 -14.94
C HIS A 152 12.63 2.72 -15.65
N THR A 153 12.55 2.90 -16.97
CA THR A 153 13.50 3.74 -17.70
C THR A 153 13.13 5.20 -17.51
N ASP A 154 14.08 6.09 -17.79
CA ASP A 154 13.85 7.53 -17.74
C ASP A 154 12.64 7.94 -18.60
N LEU A 155 11.97 9.00 -18.15
CA LEU A 155 10.76 9.53 -18.76
C LEU A 155 11.14 10.47 -19.91
N HIS A 156 10.80 10.12 -21.13
CA HIS A 156 11.04 10.95 -22.31
C HIS A 156 9.79 11.78 -22.62
N VAL A 157 9.95 13.10 -22.64
CA VAL A 157 8.86 14.07 -22.85
C VAL A 157 9.00 14.71 -24.23
N PHE A 158 8.02 14.48 -25.11
CA PHE A 158 7.99 15.05 -26.45
C PHE A 158 7.16 16.34 -26.47
N GLN A 159 7.81 17.46 -26.75
CA GLN A 159 7.16 18.76 -26.92
C GLN A 159 6.63 18.89 -28.36
N GLY A 160 5.30 18.92 -28.54
CA GLY A 160 4.66 19.35 -29.79
C GLY A 160 4.49 18.30 -30.90
N GLY A 161 3.66 17.26 -30.67
CA GLY A 161 3.15 16.43 -31.77
C GLY A 161 2.83 14.98 -31.41
N THR A 162 2.51 14.18 -32.42
CA THR A 162 2.35 12.72 -32.34
C THR A 162 3.72 12.07 -32.49
N LEU A 163 4.04 11.05 -31.68
CA LEU A 163 5.26 10.26 -31.80
C LEU A 163 5.19 9.48 -33.13
N THR A 164 6.05 9.86 -34.06
CA THR A 164 6.19 9.19 -35.35
C THR A 164 7.32 8.17 -35.27
N GLY A 165 7.29 7.13 -36.11
CA GLY A 165 8.31 6.07 -36.10
C GLY A 165 9.74 6.59 -36.28
N VAL A 166 9.93 7.70 -37.01
CA VAL A 166 11.22 8.38 -37.17
C VAL A 166 11.72 8.96 -35.84
N LYS A 167 10.87 9.70 -35.11
CA LYS A 167 11.20 10.22 -33.78
C LYS A 167 11.46 9.12 -32.76
N TYR A 168 10.76 7.99 -32.88
CA TYR A 168 11.01 6.83 -32.03
C TYR A 168 12.41 6.24 -32.26
N GLN A 169 12.89 6.24 -33.51
CA GLN A 169 14.22 5.73 -33.82
C GLN A 169 15.31 6.69 -33.32
N ASP A 170 15.20 7.97 -33.67
CA ASP A 170 16.22 8.98 -33.40
C ASP A 170 16.30 9.37 -31.90
N ASP A 171 15.17 9.42 -31.18
CA ASP A 171 15.14 9.93 -29.80
C ASP A 171 15.14 8.84 -28.71
N ILE A 172 14.87 7.57 -29.06
CA ILE A 172 14.68 6.47 -28.09
C ILE A 172 15.58 5.26 -28.37
N LEU A 173 15.79 4.88 -29.63
CA LEU A 173 16.58 3.69 -29.95
C LEU A 173 18.07 3.98 -30.16
N ASP A 174 18.42 5.17 -30.65
CA ASP A 174 19.80 5.55 -30.99
C ASP A 174 20.08 7.03 -30.58
N PRO A 175 20.21 7.30 -29.26
CA PRO A 175 20.24 8.67 -28.70
C PRO A 175 21.50 9.49 -29.01
#